data_AF-A0A9D0AU64-F1
#
_entry.id   AF-A0A9D0AU64-F1
#
_cell.length_a   1.000
_cell.length_b   1.000
_cell.length_c   1.000
_cell.angle_alpha   90.00
_cell.angle_beta   90.00
_cell.angle_gamma   90.00
#
_symmetry.space_group_name_H-M   'P 1'
#
loop_
_entity.id
_entity.type
_entity.pdbx_description
1 polymer ?
#
loop_
_entity_poly.entity_id
_entity_poly.type
_entity_poly.pdbx_seq_one_letter_code
_entity_poly.pdbx_strand_id
1 'polypeptide(L)'
;MINKLITDILSFVISIYQLSLLDFLRNYFKMYRQVLKILNNRQIYTTKQLVTKLSISANKLKEIIDDLVSYGIKLNNPTCDTYQLVETVDLLDVKKIRAKLSNKLVNLEIFDVVDSTNKLILAQTNIITEEPLVYIAEYQTAGRGR
;
A
#
# COMPACT_ATOMS: atom_id res chain seq x y z
N MET A 1 6.75 -30.67 -28.28
CA MET A 1 6.72 -29.25 -28.68
C MET A 1 5.46 -28.52 -28.17
N ILE A 2 4.28 -29.16 -28.24
CA ILE A 2 2.98 -28.59 -27.79
C ILE A 2 2.95 -28.28 -26.29
N ASN A 3 3.50 -29.15 -25.43
CA ASN A 3 3.48 -28.92 -23.98
C ASN A 3 4.23 -27.66 -23.55
N LYS A 4 5.38 -27.34 -24.17
CA LYS A 4 6.17 -26.15 -23.82
C LYS A 4 5.43 -24.85 -24.17
N LEU A 5 4.76 -24.83 -25.34
CA LEU A 5 3.95 -23.69 -25.77
C LEU A 5 2.75 -23.45 -24.83
N ILE A 6 2.13 -24.51 -24.31
CA ILE A 6 1.03 -24.42 -23.35
C ILE A 6 1.52 -23.91 -21.98
N THR A 7 2.68 -24.38 -21.49
CA THR A 7 3.25 -23.86 -20.23
C THR A 7 3.69 -22.40 -20.35
N ASP A 8 4.25 -22.01 -21.49
CA ASP A 8 4.69 -20.64 -21.73
C ASP A 8 3.48 -19.69 -21.82
N ILE A 9 2.39 -20.12 -22.48
CA ILE A 9 1.13 -19.36 -22.54
C ILE A 9 0.47 -19.28 -21.15
N LEU A 10 0.44 -20.37 -20.38
CA LEU A 10 -0.11 -20.35 -19.01
C LEU A 10 0.72 -19.46 -18.08
N SER A 11 2.04 -19.50 -18.19
CA SER A 11 2.93 -18.63 -17.40
C SER A 11 2.77 -17.17 -17.78
N PHE A 12 2.60 -16.86 -19.07
CA PHE A 12 2.33 -15.52 -19.58
C PHE A 12 0.96 -15.00 -19.16
N VAL A 13 -0.07 -15.85 -19.21
CA VAL A 13 -1.43 -15.51 -18.75
C VAL A 13 -1.44 -15.28 -17.24
N ILE A 14 -0.80 -16.15 -16.45
CA ILE A 14 -0.64 -15.96 -14.99
C ILE A 14 0.13 -14.67 -14.69
N SER A 15 1.18 -14.36 -15.45
CA SER A 15 1.93 -13.10 -15.32
C SER A 15 1.06 -11.87 -15.64
N ILE A 16 0.24 -11.92 -16.69
CA ILE A 16 -0.65 -10.80 -17.07
C ILE A 16 -1.72 -10.56 -15.99
N TYR A 17 -2.35 -11.63 -15.49
CA TYR A 17 -3.35 -11.50 -14.42
C TYR A 17 -2.73 -11.14 -13.07
N GLN A 18 -1.49 -11.57 -12.78
CA GLN A 18 -0.74 -11.10 -11.61
C GLN A 18 -0.42 -9.61 -11.72
N LEU A 19 -0.03 -9.11 -12.89
CA LEU A 19 0.21 -7.68 -13.10
C LEU A 19 -1.06 -6.85 -12.90
N SER A 20 -2.22 -7.27 -13.44
CA SER A 20 -3.47 -6.53 -13.26
C SER A 20 -3.99 -6.55 -11.82
N LEU A 21 -3.84 -7.67 -11.12
CA LEU A 21 -4.18 -7.79 -9.70
C LEU A 21 -3.20 -6.98 -8.82
N LEU A 22 -1.90 -7.02 -9.12
CA LEU A 22 -0.91 -6.21 -8.44
C LEU A 22 -1.14 -4.72 -8.67
N ASP A 23 -1.51 -4.31 -9.89
CA ASP A 23 -1.86 -2.93 -10.19
C ASP A 23 -3.14 -2.49 -9.50
N PHE A 24 -4.15 -3.36 -9.42
CA PHE A 24 -5.36 -3.13 -8.66
C PHE A 24 -5.07 -2.97 -7.16
N LEU A 25 -4.34 -3.91 -6.58
CA LEU A 25 -3.93 -3.88 -5.17
C LEU A 25 -3.06 -2.67 -4.88
N ARG A 26 -2.11 -2.35 -5.76
CA ARG A 26 -1.25 -1.17 -5.65
C ARG A 26 -2.07 0.11 -5.71
N ASN A 27 -3.06 0.21 -6.58
CA ASN A 27 -3.96 1.36 -6.64
C ASN A 27 -4.86 1.45 -5.41
N TYR A 28 -5.36 0.32 -4.91
CA TYR A 28 -6.17 0.26 -3.69
C TYR A 28 -5.35 0.72 -2.48
N PHE A 29 -4.14 0.19 -2.31
CA PHE A 29 -3.25 0.54 -1.21
C PHE A 29 -2.79 2.00 -1.26
N LYS A 30 -2.53 2.51 -2.47
CA LYS A 30 -2.26 3.92 -2.72
C LYS A 30 -3.39 4.83 -2.26
N MET A 31 -4.63 4.33 -2.16
CA MET A 31 -5.78 5.11 -1.70
C MET A 31 -5.73 5.38 -0.19
N TYR A 32 -5.29 4.41 0.64
CA TYR A 32 -5.08 4.62 2.08
C TYR A 32 -4.10 5.78 2.31
N ARG A 33 -2.97 5.77 1.61
CA ARG A 33 -1.98 6.84 1.69
C ARG A 33 -2.55 8.20 1.28
N GLN A 34 -3.40 8.26 0.26
CA GLN A 34 -4.01 9.52 -0.17
C GLN A 34 -4.96 10.08 0.88
N VAL A 35 -5.81 9.24 1.49
CA VAL A 35 -6.68 9.65 2.60
C VAL A 35 -5.84 10.19 3.76
N LEU A 36 -4.84 9.43 4.21
CA LEU A 36 -3.98 9.85 5.31
C LEU A 36 -3.25 11.16 5.00
N LYS A 37 -2.72 11.35 3.79
CA LYS A 37 -2.08 12.61 3.38
C LYS A 37 -2.99 13.82 3.49
N ILE A 38 -4.27 13.68 3.13
CA ILE A 38 -5.25 14.77 3.25
C ILE A 38 -5.54 15.06 4.72
N LEU A 39 -5.78 14.03 5.53
CA LEU A 39 -6.14 14.18 6.93
C LEU A 39 -4.95 14.58 7.82
N ASN A 40 -3.70 14.43 7.35
CA ASN A 40 -2.49 14.61 8.17
C ASN A 40 -2.28 16.03 8.72
N ASN A 41 -3.00 17.02 8.18
CA ASN A 41 -2.99 18.39 8.70
C ASN A 41 -3.91 18.57 9.93
N ARG A 42 -4.58 17.51 10.38
CA ARG A 42 -5.55 17.48 11.49
C ARG A 42 -6.73 18.45 11.31
N GLN A 43 -7.04 18.85 10.08
CA GLN A 43 -8.26 19.59 9.79
C GLN A 43 -9.46 18.63 9.72
N ILE A 44 -10.65 19.17 9.97
CA ILE A 44 -11.90 18.43 9.85
C ILE A 44 -12.30 18.43 8.37
N TYR A 45 -12.60 17.24 7.85
CA TYR A 45 -13.12 17.06 6.49
C TYR A 45 -14.47 16.35 6.50
N THR A 46 -15.42 16.82 5.69
CA THR A 46 -16.67 16.11 5.48
C THR A 46 -16.50 14.94 4.49
N THR A 47 -17.39 13.95 4.55
CA THR A 47 -17.45 12.86 3.54
C THR A 47 -17.49 13.43 2.13
N LYS A 48 -18.32 14.44 1.88
CA LYS A 48 -18.42 15.11 0.58
C LYS A 48 -17.09 15.69 0.12
N GLN A 49 -16.36 16.38 1.01
CA GLN A 49 -15.06 16.96 0.67
C GLN A 49 -14.03 15.90 0.31
N LEU A 50 -13.97 14.80 1.06
CA LEU A 50 -13.03 13.71 0.80
C LEU A 50 -13.36 12.96 -0.49
N VAL A 51 -14.62 12.59 -0.69
CA VAL A 51 -15.11 11.96 -1.93
C VAL A 51 -14.77 12.81 -3.15
N THR A 52 -15.02 14.12 -3.10
CA THR A 52 -14.71 15.03 -4.20
C THR A 52 -13.21 15.18 -4.43
N LYS A 53 -12.40 15.28 -3.36
CA LYS A 53 -10.93 15.42 -3.48
C LYS A 53 -10.26 14.16 -4.03
N LEU A 54 -10.77 12.99 -3.68
CA LEU A 54 -10.20 11.68 -4.04
C LEU A 54 -10.83 11.07 -5.29
N SER A 55 -11.94 11.63 -5.77
CA SER A 55 -12.72 11.09 -6.89
C SER A 55 -13.16 9.64 -6.67
N ILE A 56 -13.65 9.32 -5.46
CA ILE A 56 -14.14 7.98 -5.08
C ILE A 56 -15.59 8.03 -4.59
N SER A 57 -16.27 6.88 -4.51
CA SER A 57 -17.62 6.84 -3.92
C SER A 57 -17.60 6.98 -2.40
N ALA A 58 -18.72 7.40 -1.81
CA ALA A 58 -18.87 7.49 -0.36
C ALA A 58 -18.73 6.12 0.32
N ASN A 59 -19.26 5.05 -0.29
CA ASN A 59 -19.08 3.68 0.19
C ASN A 59 -17.60 3.29 0.20
N LYS A 60 -16.86 3.64 -0.86
CA LYS A 60 -15.44 3.33 -0.93
C LYS A 60 -14.63 4.09 0.10
N LEU A 61 -14.96 5.36 0.35
CA LEU A 61 -14.36 6.13 1.44
C LEU A 61 -14.63 5.48 2.79
N LYS A 62 -15.87 5.04 3.04
CA LYS A 62 -16.25 4.37 4.29
C LYS A 62 -15.44 3.08 4.52
N GLU A 63 -15.36 2.20 3.51
CA GLU A 63 -14.51 1.00 3.57
C GLU A 63 -13.07 1.34 3.96
N ILE A 64 -12.50 2.37 3.32
CA ILE A 64 -11.12 2.80 3.58
C ILE A 64 -10.96 3.34 5.00
N ILE A 65 -11.91 4.13 5.48
CA ILE A 65 -11.87 4.68 6.85
C ILE A 65 -12.00 3.55 7.88
N ASP A 66 -12.93 2.62 7.68
CA ASP A 66 -13.13 1.47 8.56
C ASP A 66 -11.86 0.60 8.61
N ASP A 67 -11.23 0.34 7.47
CA ASP A 67 -9.93 -0.35 7.37
C ASP A 67 -8.82 0.41 8.12
N LEU A 68 -8.67 1.73 7.91
CA LEU A 68 -7.67 2.54 8.60
C LEU A 68 -7.85 2.50 10.12
N VAL A 69 -9.09 2.58 10.60
CA VAL A 69 -9.41 2.45 12.03
C VAL A 69 -9.01 1.06 12.53
N SER A 70 -9.28 0.00 11.75
CA SER A 70 -8.86 -1.36 12.08
C SER A 70 -7.33 -1.53 12.14
N TYR A 71 -6.59 -0.73 11.38
CA TYR A 71 -5.11 -0.66 11.42
C TYR A 71 -4.57 0.19 12.58
N GLY A 72 -5.46 0.69 13.46
CA GLY A 72 -5.09 1.46 14.64
C GLY A 72 -5.00 2.98 14.41
N ILE A 73 -5.40 3.47 13.24
CA ILE A 73 -5.48 4.91 12.99
C ILE A 73 -6.64 5.50 13.79
N LYS A 74 -6.34 6.49 14.64
CA LYS A 74 -7.35 7.15 15.47
C LYS A 74 -7.96 8.34 14.73
N LEU A 75 -9.28 8.31 14.56
CA LEU A 75 -10.07 9.37 13.97
C LEU A 75 -11.08 9.92 14.98
N ASN A 76 -11.22 11.25 14.99
CA ASN A 76 -12.33 11.94 15.62
C ASN A 76 -13.42 12.20 14.57
N ASN A 77 -14.67 12.01 14.99
CA ASN A 77 -15.85 12.35 14.20
C ASN A 77 -16.68 13.38 14.98
N PRO A 78 -16.32 14.68 14.92
CA PRO A 78 -17.04 15.71 15.68
C PRO A 78 -18.51 15.83 15.29
N THR A 79 -18.89 15.35 14.10
CA THR A 79 -20.28 15.17 13.65
C THR A 79 -20.43 13.84 12.88
N CYS A 80 -21.66 13.36 12.66
CA CYS A 80 -21.96 12.08 12.00
C CYS A 80 -21.45 11.91 10.55
N ASP A 81 -20.77 12.90 9.96
CA ASP A 81 -20.30 12.86 8.56
C ASP A 81 -18.94 13.58 8.37
N THR A 82 -18.14 13.66 9.43
CA THR A 82 -16.82 14.29 9.42
C THR A 82 -15.74 13.37 9.93
N TYR A 83 -14.51 13.59 9.44
CA TYR A 83 -13.32 12.85 9.81
C TYR A 83 -12.18 13.82 10.11
N GLN A 84 -11.43 13.53 11.16
CA GLN A 84 -10.24 14.26 11.56
C GLN A 84 -9.25 13.29 12.21
N LEU A 85 -7.97 13.33 11.81
CA LEU A 85 -6.94 12.58 12.51
C LEU A 85 -6.72 13.13 13.93
N VAL A 86 -6.69 12.24 14.92
CA VAL A 86 -6.36 12.60 16.31
C VAL A 86 -4.90 13.06 16.40
N GLU A 87 -4.01 12.34 15.72
CA GLU A 87 -2.57 12.59 15.69
C GLU A 87 -2.07 12.57 14.25
N THR A 88 -0.99 13.31 13.99
CA THR A 88 -0.31 13.27 12.69
C THR A 88 0.40 11.92 12.52
N VAL A 89 0.38 11.38 11.32
CA VAL A 89 1.09 10.16 10.93
C VAL A 89 2.34 10.55 10.13
N ASP A 90 3.50 10.02 10.51
CA ASP A 90 4.72 10.16 9.72
C ASP A 90 4.80 9.02 8.69
N LEU A 91 4.35 9.31 7.48
CA LEU A 91 4.32 8.34 6.40
C LEU A 91 5.72 8.17 5.79
N LEU A 92 6.11 6.92 5.55
CA LEU A 92 7.33 6.57 4.82
C LEU A 92 7.41 7.31 3.49
N ASP A 93 8.59 7.86 3.20
CA ASP A 93 8.88 8.60 1.98
C ASP A 93 10.12 8.00 1.32
N VAL A 94 9.90 7.30 0.21
CA VAL A 94 10.97 6.63 -0.55
C VAL A 94 12.08 7.60 -0.96
N LYS A 95 11.76 8.86 -1.28
CA LYS A 95 12.76 9.84 -1.70
C LYS A 95 13.61 10.26 -0.50
N LYS A 96 12.98 10.54 0.64
CA LYS A 96 13.70 10.90 1.88
C LYS A 96 14.57 9.74 2.37
N ILE A 97 14.08 8.50 2.29
CA ILE A 97 14.83 7.32 2.69
C ILE A 97 16.02 7.12 1.74
N ARG A 98 15.78 7.09 0.42
CA ARG A 98 16.85 6.94 -0.58
C ARG A 98 17.91 8.02 -0.49
N ALA A 99 17.53 9.26 -0.21
CA ALA A 99 18.48 10.37 -0.02
C ALA A 99 19.44 10.16 1.17
N LYS A 100 19.05 9.35 2.16
CA LYS A 100 19.86 9.02 3.34
C LYS A 100 20.61 7.69 3.23
N LEU A 101 20.32 6.87 2.21
CA LEU A 101 21.02 5.61 2.02
C LEU A 101 22.43 5.86 1.46
N SER A 102 23.43 5.36 2.18
CA SER A 102 24.84 5.44 1.77
C SER A 102 25.13 4.60 0.52
N ASN A 103 24.45 3.45 0.41
CA ASN A 103 24.53 2.58 -0.75
C ASN A 103 23.33 2.80 -1.67
N LYS A 104 23.58 3.29 -2.89
CA LYS A 104 22.55 3.55 -3.90
C LYS A 104 22.13 2.31 -4.69
N LEU A 105 22.86 1.20 -4.54
CA LEU A 105 22.60 -0.09 -5.21
C LEU A 105 21.62 -0.98 -4.43
N VAL A 106 20.85 -0.41 -3.50
CA VAL A 106 19.80 -1.15 -2.79
C VAL A 106 18.50 -0.98 -3.55
N ASN A 107 17.90 -2.10 -3.95
CA ASN A 107 16.56 -2.10 -4.49
C ASN A 107 15.55 -1.97 -3.33
N LEU A 108 15.15 -0.73 -3.05
CA LEU A 108 14.17 -0.39 -2.02
C LEU A 108 12.78 -0.21 -2.62
N GLU A 109 11.82 -1.01 -2.13
CA GLU A 109 10.39 -0.80 -2.35
C GLU A 109 9.67 -0.53 -1.03
N ILE A 110 8.68 0.36 -1.10
CA ILE A 110 7.83 0.74 0.02
C ILE A 110 6.39 0.42 -0.34
N PHE A 111 5.71 -0.28 0.55
CA PHE A 111 4.32 -0.64 0.44
C PHE A 111 3.50 0.12 1.48
N ASP A 112 2.25 0.44 1.15
CA ASP A 112 1.35 1.04 2.13
C ASP A 112 0.82 -0.05 3.07
N VAL A 113 0.16 -1.07 2.52
CA VAL A 113 -0.32 -2.21 3.31
C VAL A 113 0.02 -3.51 2.58
N VAL A 114 0.57 -4.47 3.31
CA VAL A 114 0.88 -5.83 2.82
C VAL A 114 0.58 -6.86 3.90
N ASP A 115 0.56 -8.14 3.55
CA ASP A 115 0.45 -9.19 4.57
C ASP A 115 1.76 -9.30 5.36
N SER A 116 2.87 -9.57 4.68
CA SER A 116 4.20 -9.67 5.29
C SER A 116 5.30 -9.33 4.30
N THR A 117 6.17 -8.39 4.68
CA THR A 117 7.38 -8.04 3.93
C THR A 117 8.30 -9.26 3.76
N ASN A 118 8.46 -10.09 4.79
CA ASN A 118 9.25 -11.33 4.73
C ASN A 118 8.67 -12.31 3.71
N LYS A 119 7.34 -12.46 3.68
CA LYS A 119 6.68 -13.36 2.73
C LYS A 119 6.84 -12.88 1.29
N LEU A 120 6.79 -11.56 1.06
CA LEU A 120 7.04 -10.97 -0.26
C LEU A 120 8.46 -11.25 -0.76
N ILE A 121 9.47 -11.08 0.10
CA ILE A 121 10.87 -11.39 -0.24
C ILE A 121 11.02 -12.88 -0.57
N LEU A 122 10.46 -13.77 0.25
CA LEU A 122 10.52 -15.22 0.02
C LEU A 122 9.83 -15.66 -1.27
N ALA A 123 8.78 -14.96 -1.71
CA ALA A 123 8.12 -15.24 -2.99
C ALA A 123 8.99 -14.88 -4.21
N GLN A 124 10.01 -14.04 -4.03
CA GLN A 124 10.88 -13.55 -5.10
C GLN A 124 12.24 -14.25 -5.16
N THR A 125 12.49 -15.26 -4.31
CA THR A 125 13.79 -15.96 -4.24
C THR A 125 14.22 -16.66 -5.54
N ASN A 126 13.33 -16.79 -6.52
CA ASN A 126 13.65 -17.29 -7.85
C ASN A 126 14.23 -16.21 -8.78
N ILE A 127 14.27 -14.95 -8.35
CA ILE A 127 14.88 -13.83 -9.06
C ILE A 127 16.24 -13.59 -8.41
N ILE A 128 17.31 -14.01 -9.09
CA ILE A 128 18.67 -13.68 -8.67
C ILE A 128 18.87 -12.20 -8.98
N THR A 129 18.85 -11.34 -7.97
CA THR A 129 19.24 -9.94 -8.09
C THR A 129 20.66 -9.77 -7.58
N GLU A 130 21.51 -9.08 -8.36
CA GLU A 130 22.87 -8.72 -7.92
C GLU A 130 22.85 -7.68 -6.78
N GLU A 131 21.73 -6.97 -6.66
CA GLU A 131 21.50 -5.91 -5.67
C GLU A 131 20.73 -6.43 -4.45
N PRO A 132 21.07 -5.96 -3.22
CA PRO A 132 20.27 -6.22 -2.04
C PRO A 132 18.85 -5.67 -2.21
N LEU A 133 17.86 -6.52 -1.92
CA LEU A 133 16.44 -6.16 -1.94
C LEU A 133 15.96 -5.82 -0.53
N VAL A 134 15.25 -4.70 -0.39
CA VAL A 134 14.68 -4.25 0.88
C VAL A 134 13.23 -3.84 0.68
N TYR A 135 12.32 -4.52 1.38
CA TYR A 135 10.89 -4.22 1.40
C TYR A 135 10.48 -3.64 2.74
N ILE A 136 9.86 -2.46 2.71
CA ILE A 136 9.35 -1.77 3.89
C ILE A 136 7.85 -1.55 3.68
N ALA A 137 7.05 -1.64 4.75
CA ALA A 137 5.62 -1.37 4.69
C ALA A 137 5.21 -0.38 5.79
N GLU A 138 4.20 0.46 5.52
CA GLU A 138 3.55 1.27 6.59
C GLU A 138 2.80 0.36 7.56
N TYR A 139 2.14 -0.68 7.03
CA TYR A 139 1.38 -1.63 7.81
C TYR A 139 1.48 -3.07 7.27
N GLN A 140 1.57 -4.04 8.19
CA GLN A 140 1.58 -5.47 7.89
C GLN A 140 0.37 -6.16 8.53
N THR A 141 -0.58 -6.66 7.73
CA THR A 141 -1.79 -7.32 8.23
C THR A 141 -1.50 -8.71 8.82
N ALA A 142 -0.39 -9.33 8.43
CA ALA A 142 0.07 -10.63 8.91
C ALA A 142 1.57 -10.59 9.27
N GLY A 143 2.01 -9.48 9.88
CA GLY A 143 3.35 -9.39 10.47
C GLY A 143 3.55 -10.49 11.51
N ARG A 144 4.68 -11.20 11.43
CA ARG A 144 4.99 -12.31 12.36
C ARG A 144 6.31 -12.04 13.07
N GLY A 145 6.32 -12.33 14.37
CA GLY A 145 7.53 -12.41 15.17
C GLY A 145 8.21 -13.77 15.06
N ARG A 146 9.13 -14.02 16.00
CA ARG A 146 9.74 -15.33 16.22
C ARG A 146 8.87 -16.20 17.13
#